data_AF-T0L8L3-F1
#
_entry.id   AF-T0L8L3-F1
#
_cell.length_a   1.000
_cell.length_b   1.000
_cell.length_c   1.000
_cell.angle_alpha   90.00
_cell.angle_beta   90.00
_cell.angle_gamma   90.00
#
_symmetry.space_group_name_H-M   'P 1'
#
loop_
_entity.id
_entity.type
_entity.pdbx_description
1 polymer ?
#
loop_
_entity_poly.entity_id
_entity_poly.type
_entity_poly.pdbx_seq_one_letter_code
_entity_poly.pdbx_strand_id
1 'polypeptide(L)' 'MWQKFIRFLKEVRLELTKVTWPTKDELIGSTVVVIILSLILSAFVGLVDLGLSNISRLILK' A
#
# COMPACT_ATOMS: atom_id res chain seq x y z
N MET A 1 16.17 -0.28 -36.46
CA MET A 1 15.59 -0.68 -35.16
C MET A 1 15.94 0.30 -34.04
N TRP A 2 17.22 0.68 -33.87
CA TRP A 2 17.69 1.61 -32.83
C TRP A 2 16.98 2.98 -32.80
N GLN A 3 16.70 3.57 -33.96
CA GLN A 3 15.97 4.84 -34.09
C GLN A 3 14.54 4.78 -33.53
N LYS A 4 13.85 3.63 -33.64
CA LYS A 4 12.49 3.44 -33.09
C LYS A 4 12.52 3.40 -31.56
N PHE A 5 13.56 2.81 -30.97
CA PHE A 5 13.73 2.71 -29.53
C PHE A 5 14.00 4.07 -28.87
N ILE A 6 14.87 4.89 -29.45
CA ILE A 6 15.15 6.26 -28.97
C ILE A 6 13.88 7.11 -29.05
N ARG A 7 13.11 6.96 -30.14
CA ARG A 7 11.84 7.66 -30.32
C ARG A 7 10.80 7.22 -29.28
N PHE A 8 10.69 5.92 -29.01
CA PHE A 8 9.82 5.37 -27.96
C PHE A 8 10.15 5.93 -26.57
N LEU A 9 11.43 5.96 -26.17
CA LEU A 9 11.84 6.57 -24.89
C LEU A 9 11.51 8.07 -24.81
N LYS A 10 11.61 8.78 -25.92
CA LYS A 10 11.27 10.21 -26.00
C LYS A 10 9.76 10.44 -25.86
N GLU A 11 8.96 9.59 -26.47
CA GLU A 11 7.49 9.58 -26.37
C GLU A 11 7.03 9.22 -24.95
N VAL A 12 7.62 8.19 -24.32
CA VAL A 12 7.35 7.80 -22.93
C VAL A 12 7.67 8.95 -21.96
N ARG A 13 8.82 9.63 -22.13
CA ARG A 13 9.17 10.80 -21.30
C ARG A 13 8.17 11.94 -21.46
N LEU A 14 7.68 12.19 -22.67
CA LEU A 14 6.65 13.20 -22.94
C LEU A 14 5.33 12.86 -22.27
N GLU A 15 4.92 11.60 -22.26
CA GLU A 15 3.70 11.14 -21.57
C GLU A 15 3.84 11.18 -20.04
N LEU A 16 4.98 10.77 -19.51
CA LEU A 16 5.28 10.86 -18.07
C LEU A 16 5.26 12.30 -17.56
N THR A 17 5.54 13.28 -18.43
CA THR A 17 5.45 14.71 -18.07
C THR A 17 3.99 15.19 -17.97
N LYS A 18 3.05 14.50 -18.62
CA LYS A 18 1.61 14.76 -18.51
C LYS A 18 0.98 14.13 -17.27
N VAL A 19 1.72 13.31 -16.53
CA VAL A 19 1.25 12.73 -15.27
C VAL A 19 1.18 13.85 -14.23
N THR A 20 -0.04 14.19 -13.84
CA THR A 20 -0.30 15.04 -12.68
C THR A 20 0.02 14.27 -11.42
N TRP A 21 1.18 14.57 -10.83
CA TRP A 21 1.54 14.01 -9.53
C TRP A 21 0.67 14.62 -8.44
N PRO A 22 0.17 13.81 -7.49
CA PRO A 22 -0.57 14.30 -6.35
C PRO A 22 0.27 15.31 -5.55
N THR A 23 -0.43 16.27 -4.96
CA THR A 23 0.21 17.27 -4.08
C THR A 23 0.71 16.60 -2.81
N LYS A 24 1.69 17.20 -2.13
CA LYS A 24 2.26 16.66 -0.88
C LYS A 24 1.18 16.38 0.16
N ASP A 25 0.15 17.22 0.22
CA ASP A 25 -0.94 17.12 1.19
C ASP A 25 -1.86 15.92 0.88
N GLU A 26 -2.17 15.65 -0.40
CA GLU A 26 -2.92 14.46 -0.81
C GLU A 26 -2.14 13.17 -0.52
N LEU A 27 -0.82 13.19 -0.71
CA LEU A 27 0.06 12.06 -0.41
C LEU A 27 0.07 11.73 1.08
N ILE A 28 0.18 12.76 1.92
CA ILE A 28 0.14 12.63 3.38
C ILE A 28 -1.24 12.16 3.83
N GLY A 29 -2.31 12.76 3.32
CA GLY A 29 -3.69 12.37 3.65
C GLY A 29 -3.96 10.90 3.34
N SER A 30 -3.57 10.44 2.15
CA SER A 30 -3.75 9.04 1.73
C SER A 30 -2.93 8.08 2.59
N THR A 31 -1.70 8.45 2.95
CA THR A 31 -0.83 7.63 3.81
C THR A 31 -1.37 7.52 5.24
N VAL A 32 -1.88 8.62 5.80
CA VAL A 32 -2.47 8.64 7.15
C VAL A 32 -3.69 7.72 7.24
N VAL A 33 -4.56 7.75 6.22
CA VAL A 33 -5.72 6.84 6.16
C VAL A 33 -5.29 5.38 6.15
N VAL A 34 -4.27 5.03 5.35
CA VAL A 34 -3.73 3.67 5.28
C VAL A 34 -3.14 3.24 6.63
N ILE A 35 -2.41 4.11 7.32
CA ILE A 35 -1.84 3.83 8.65
C ILE A 35 -2.95 3.53 9.66
N ILE A 36 -3.99 4.37 9.70
CA ILE A 36 -5.13 4.18 10.62
C ILE A 36 -5.83 2.86 10.34
N LEU A 37 -6.11 2.57 9.06
CA LEU A 37 -6.76 1.31 8.67
C LEU A 37 -5.90 0.09 9.05
N SER A 38 -4.59 0.16 8.80
CA SER A 38 -3.65 -0.91 9.15
C SER A 38 -3.59 -1.16 10.66
N LEU A 39 -3.60 -0.09 11.47
CA LEU A 39 -3.63 -0.20 12.94
C LEU A 39 -4.91 -0.88 13.42
N ILE A 40 -6.07 -0.51 12.88
CA ILE A 40 -7.36 -1.12 13.25
C ILE A 40 -7.36 -2.61 12.91
N LEU A 41 -6.94 -2.96 11.69
CA LEU A 41 -6.87 -4.36 11.25
C LEU A 41 -5.89 -5.17 12.09
N SER A 42 -4.70 -4.62 12.37
CA SER A 42 -3.70 -5.27 13.22
C SER A 42 -4.21 -5.49 14.64
N ALA A 43 -4.89 -4.51 15.23
CA ALA A 43 -5.49 -4.64 16.55
C ALA A 43 -6.58 -5.71 16.57
N PHE A 44 -7.44 -5.76 15.54
CA PHE A 44 -8.49 -6.77 15.42
C PHE A 44 -7.89 -8.19 15.30
N VAL A 45 -6.95 -8.38 14.36
CA VAL A 45 -6.30 -9.68 14.16
C VAL A 45 -5.56 -10.11 15.43
N GLY A 46 -4.82 -9.19 16.07
CA GLY A 46 -4.14 -9.49 17.34
C GLY A 46 -5.09 -9.91 18.46
N LEU A 47 -6.27 -9.26 18.56
CA LEU A 47 -7.29 -9.65 19.54
C LEU A 47 -7.85 -11.05 19.27
N VAL A 48 -8.10 -11.35 18.00
CA VAL A 48 -8.58 -12.66 17.53
C VAL A 48 -7.54 -13.74 17.83
N ASP A 49 -6.27 -13.50 17.49
CA ASP A 49 -5.16 -14.43 17.75
C ASP A 49 -4.99 -14.71 19.25
N LEU A 50 -5.11 -13.69 20.10
CA LEU A 50 -5.11 -13.85 21.56
C LEU A 50 -6.28 -14.71 22.01
N GLY A 51 -7.49 -14.46 21.51
CA GLY A 51 -8.68 -15.27 21.81
C GLY A 51 -8.51 -16.74 21.41
N LEU A 52 -8.07 -16.98 20.17
CA LEU A 52 -7.80 -18.32 19.65
C LEU A 52 -6.68 -19.02 20.43
N SER A 53 -5.62 -18.32 20.81
CA SER A 53 -4.50 -18.90 21.58
C SER A 53 -4.92 -19.36 22.98
N ASN A 54 -5.87 -18.65 23.60
CA ASN A 54 -6.42 -19.05 24.90
C ASN A 54 -7.33 -20.28 24.77
N ILE A 55 -8.16 -20.32 23.73
CA ILE A 55 -9.04 -21.46 23.43
C ILE A 55 -8.22 -22.71 23.09
N SER A 56 -7.18 -22.57 22.25
CA SER A 56 -6.32 -23.71 21.87
C SER A 56 -5.56 -24.29 23.06
N ARG A 57 -5.08 -23.43 23.99
CA ARG A 57 -4.48 -23.87 25.26
C ARG A 57 -5.47 -24.61 26.17
N LEU A 58 -6.75 -24.24 26.15
CA LEU A 58 -7.79 -24.91 26.93
C LEU A 58 -8.14 -26.29 26.35
N ILE A 59 -8.05 -26.45 25.02
CA ILE A 59 -8.34 -27.72 24.33
C ILE A 59 -7.16 -28.71 24.43
N LEU A 60 -5.92 -28.21 24.41
CA LEU A 60 -4.70 -29.03 24.53
C LEU A 60 -4.37 -29.45 25.98
N LYS A 61 -5.17 -29.02 26.96
CA LYS A 61 -5.06 -29.37 28.37
C LYS A 61 -6.22 -30.28 28.77
#